data_AF-A0A6G0ACX6-F1
#
_entry.id   AF-A0A6G0ACX6-F1
#
_cell.length_a   1.000
_cell.length_b   1.000
_cell.length_c   1.000
_cell.angle_alpha   90.00
_cell.angle_beta   90.00
_cell.angle_gamma   90.00
#
_symmetry.space_group_name_H-M   'P 1'
#
loop_
_entity.id
_entity.type
_entity.pdbx_description
1 polymer ?
#
loop_
_entity_poly.entity_id
_entity_poly.type
_entity_poly.pdbx_seq_one_letter_code
_entity_poly.pdbx_strand_id
1 'polypeptide(L)'
;MQIDLIQTERELKKRLAYPYKWGRKQNDVFDKLTNFIYRIPSFDEVLKETEKRFSKDNEHKNIANYALNRWYNFWSAQAVEKIFCSLPNVKPALDEKDRLVDFSIDGVTFDHKTSIFPKNFPYPINEAINKTDELIRWLYKNQSQQQRKHLKNRLFIVLYSSDEEHWKLKAEISWLKERIEKYMVGFNPHFLLKFSLEKDQYTLADVIWAIR
;
A
#
# COMPACT_ATOMS: atom_id res chain seq x y z
N MET A 1 2.39 11.90 13.99
CA MET A 1 1.03 11.58 14.49
C MET A 1 1.04 10.15 14.98
N GLN A 2 0.66 9.87 16.22
CA GLN A 2 0.68 8.50 16.74
C GLN A 2 -0.52 7.72 16.20
N ILE A 3 -0.29 6.78 15.26
CA ILE A 3 -1.36 6.01 14.60
C ILE A 3 -1.82 4.87 15.51
N ASP A 4 -3.05 4.85 15.99
CA ASP A 4 -3.60 3.67 16.66
C ASP A 4 -4.05 2.64 15.62
N LEU A 5 -3.44 1.44 15.62
CA LEU A 5 -3.73 0.39 14.62
C LEU A 5 -5.17 -0.14 14.74
N ILE A 6 -5.70 -0.28 15.95
CA ILE A 6 -7.05 -0.80 16.19
C ILE A 6 -8.07 0.22 15.70
N GLN A 7 -7.87 1.49 16.06
CA GLN A 7 -8.75 2.56 15.60
C GLN A 7 -8.66 2.74 14.08
N THR A 8 -7.45 2.68 13.51
CA THR A 8 -7.25 2.79 12.05
C THR A 8 -7.95 1.66 11.30
N GLU A 9 -7.87 0.41 11.78
CA GLU A 9 -8.62 -0.72 11.24
C GLU A 9 -10.13 -0.47 11.24
N ARG A 10 -10.67 0.01 12.37
CA ARG A 10 -12.10 0.33 12.49
C ARG A 10 -12.54 1.38 11.46
N GLU A 11 -11.77 2.45 11.29
CA GLU A 11 -12.07 3.48 10.29
C GLU A 11 -11.93 2.95 8.85
N LEU A 12 -10.88 2.19 8.56
CA LEU A 12 -10.69 1.55 7.24
C LEU A 12 -11.84 0.60 6.91
N LYS A 13 -12.40 -0.10 7.90
CA LYS A 13 -13.56 -0.99 7.70
C LYS A 13 -14.84 -0.24 7.33
N LYS A 14 -15.03 1.00 7.80
CA LYS A 14 -16.17 1.84 7.37
C LYS A 14 -16.15 2.12 5.86
N ARG A 15 -14.95 2.25 5.27
CA ARG A 15 -14.80 2.44 3.81
C ARG A 15 -15.40 1.30 3.00
N LEU A 16 -15.47 0.09 3.54
CA LEU A 16 -15.92 -1.10 2.80
C LEU A 16 -17.40 -1.03 2.39
N ALA A 17 -18.21 -0.21 3.07
CA ALA A 17 -19.61 0.04 2.72
C ALA A 17 -19.80 0.88 1.44
N TYR A 18 -18.71 1.41 0.88
CA TYR A 18 -18.75 2.30 -0.30
C TYR A 18 -18.07 1.64 -1.51
N PRO A 19 -18.49 1.92 -2.75
CA PRO A 19 -17.88 1.32 -3.94
C PRO A 19 -16.39 1.70 -4.10
N TYR A 20 -15.52 0.74 -4.42
CA TYR A 20 -14.12 1.01 -4.77
C TYR A 20 -13.99 1.35 -6.26
N LYS A 21 -14.33 2.59 -6.63
CA LYS A 21 -14.32 3.06 -8.02
C LYS A 21 -13.33 4.19 -8.18
N TRP A 22 -12.37 4.06 -9.09
CA TRP A 22 -11.45 5.16 -9.41
C TRP A 22 -12.05 6.15 -10.42
N GLY A 23 -12.80 5.65 -11.40
CA GLY A 23 -13.43 6.46 -12.46
C GLY A 23 -12.45 7.14 -13.43
N ARG A 24 -11.19 7.35 -13.02
CA ARG A 24 -10.10 7.93 -13.80
C ARG A 24 -8.74 7.50 -13.26
N LYS A 25 -7.70 7.69 -14.06
CA LYS A 25 -6.31 7.60 -13.57
C LYS A 25 -6.02 8.77 -12.62
N GLN A 26 -5.18 8.50 -11.63
CA GLN A 26 -4.67 9.51 -10.70
C GLN A 26 -3.92 10.63 -11.43
N ASN A 27 -4.16 11.88 -11.00
CA ASN A 27 -3.64 13.09 -11.63
C ASN A 27 -3.43 14.21 -10.59
N ASP A 28 -2.59 15.18 -10.95
CA ASP A 28 -2.17 16.26 -10.05
C ASP A 28 -3.31 17.18 -9.59
N VAL A 29 -4.35 17.36 -10.43
CA VAL A 29 -5.48 18.24 -10.10
C VAL A 29 -6.30 17.64 -8.97
N PHE A 30 -6.75 16.39 -9.14
CA PHE A 30 -7.51 15.70 -8.11
C PHE A 30 -6.63 15.38 -6.90
N ASP A 31 -5.33 15.20 -7.11
CA ASP A 31 -4.39 15.06 -5.99
C ASP A 31 -4.39 16.31 -5.11
N LYS A 32 -4.28 17.51 -5.69
CA LYS A 32 -4.35 18.78 -4.93
C LYS A 32 -5.69 18.97 -4.24
N LEU A 33 -6.81 18.70 -4.95
CA LEU A 33 -8.16 18.88 -4.40
C LEU A 33 -8.41 18.02 -3.16
N THR A 34 -7.91 16.78 -3.15
CA THR A 34 -8.22 15.83 -2.08
C THR A 34 -7.09 15.65 -1.07
N ASN A 35 -6.12 16.57 -0.97
CA ASN A 35 -4.99 16.45 -0.04
C ASN A 35 -5.37 16.48 1.45
N PHE A 36 -6.58 16.95 1.79
CA PHE A 36 -7.08 16.94 3.16
C PHE A 36 -7.14 15.52 3.76
N ILE A 37 -7.27 14.48 2.92
CA ILE A 37 -7.34 13.07 3.35
C ILE A 37 -6.13 12.62 4.17
N TYR A 38 -4.96 13.24 3.98
CA TYR A 38 -3.75 12.90 4.71
C TYR A 38 -3.76 13.32 6.19
N ARG A 39 -4.66 14.23 6.55
CA ARG A 39 -4.73 14.81 7.91
C ARG A 39 -5.96 14.35 8.69
N ILE A 40 -6.87 13.61 8.04
CA ILE A 40 -8.15 13.22 8.63
C ILE A 40 -8.16 11.68 8.78
N PRO A 41 -7.92 11.15 10.00
CA PRO A 41 -7.93 9.71 10.25
C PRO A 41 -9.32 9.11 10.30
N SER A 42 -10.36 9.90 10.61
CA SER A 42 -11.74 9.41 10.68
C SER A 42 -12.37 9.36 9.29
N PHE A 43 -12.94 8.21 8.94
CA PHE A 43 -13.61 8.04 7.66
C PHE A 43 -14.85 8.93 7.54
N ASP A 44 -15.61 9.07 8.63
CA ASP A 44 -16.81 9.91 8.66
C ASP A 44 -16.47 11.39 8.49
N GLU A 45 -15.33 11.84 9.01
CA GLU A 45 -14.85 13.21 8.81
C GLU A 45 -14.40 13.45 7.37
N VAL A 46 -13.80 12.45 6.70
CA VAL A 46 -13.46 12.54 5.28
C VAL A 46 -14.71 12.69 4.43
N LEU A 47 -15.77 11.93 4.73
CA LEU A 47 -17.05 12.06 4.04
C LEU A 47 -17.63 13.47 4.22
N LYS A 48 -17.69 13.96 5.46
CA LYS A 48 -18.19 15.31 5.77
C LYS A 48 -17.38 16.39 5.06
N GLU A 49 -16.05 16.30 5.09
CA GLU A 49 -15.17 17.30 4.47
C GLU A 49 -15.26 17.27 2.95
N THR A 50 -15.40 16.08 2.36
CA THR A 50 -15.62 15.91 0.92
C THR A 50 -16.94 16.55 0.49
N GLU A 51 -18.03 16.26 1.19
CA GLU A 51 -19.36 16.83 0.91
C GLU A 51 -19.36 18.35 1.05
N LYS A 52 -18.79 18.85 2.16
CA LYS A 52 -18.65 20.29 2.42
C LYS A 52 -17.92 21.03 1.30
N ARG A 53 -16.86 20.43 0.74
CA ARG A 53 -16.04 21.06 -0.30
C ARG A 53 -16.64 20.98 -1.69
N PHE A 54 -17.28 19.87 -2.02
CA PHE A 54 -17.58 19.53 -3.42
C PHE A 54 -19.04 19.26 -3.72
N SER A 55 -19.98 19.33 -2.76
CA SER A 55 -21.41 19.05 -2.99
C SER A 55 -22.03 19.82 -4.18
N LYS A 56 -21.54 21.02 -4.47
CA LYS A 56 -22.00 21.86 -5.59
C LYS A 56 -21.20 21.69 -6.89
N ASP A 57 -20.19 20.83 -6.89
CA ASP A 57 -19.34 20.56 -8.04
C ASP A 57 -20.02 19.53 -8.96
N ASN A 58 -19.97 19.76 -10.27
CA ASN A 58 -20.51 18.83 -11.26
C ASN A 58 -19.80 17.46 -11.21
N GLU A 59 -18.52 17.44 -10.80
CA GLU A 59 -17.68 16.26 -10.66
C GLU A 59 -17.67 15.70 -9.22
N HIS A 60 -18.57 16.14 -8.33
CA HIS A 60 -18.56 15.77 -6.91
C HIS A 60 -18.44 14.26 -6.67
N LYS A 61 -19.17 13.42 -7.42
CA LYS A 61 -19.09 11.95 -7.30
C LYS A 61 -17.71 11.41 -7.65
N ASN A 62 -17.07 11.96 -8.69
CA ASN A 62 -15.74 11.55 -9.12
C ASN A 62 -14.70 11.99 -8.09
N ILE A 63 -14.78 13.24 -7.60
CA ILE A 63 -13.88 13.78 -6.58
C ILE A 63 -14.03 12.99 -5.27
N ALA A 64 -15.27 12.68 -4.86
CA ALA A 64 -15.53 11.91 -3.66
C ALA A 64 -14.93 10.50 -3.74
N ASN A 65 -15.26 9.73 -4.78
CA ASN A 65 -14.68 8.40 -5.00
C ASN A 65 -13.15 8.43 -4.99
N TYR A 66 -12.56 9.45 -5.60
CA TYR A 66 -11.12 9.66 -5.63
C TYR A 66 -10.52 9.93 -4.24
N ALA A 67 -11.14 10.84 -3.48
CA ALA A 67 -10.75 11.15 -2.11
C ALA A 67 -10.80 9.90 -1.23
N LEU A 68 -11.89 9.14 -1.28
CA LEU A 68 -12.07 7.92 -0.47
C LEU A 68 -11.06 6.83 -0.82
N ASN A 69 -10.70 6.66 -2.10
CA ASN A 69 -9.68 5.67 -2.49
C ASN A 69 -8.27 6.10 -2.07
N ARG A 70 -7.94 7.38 -2.22
CA ARG A 70 -6.64 7.91 -1.76
C ARG A 70 -6.51 7.82 -0.25
N TRP A 71 -7.58 8.17 0.47
CA TRP A 71 -7.65 8.03 1.92
C TRP A 71 -7.39 6.58 2.33
N TYR A 72 -8.14 5.65 1.74
CA TYR A 72 -8.03 4.23 2.07
C TYR A 72 -6.62 3.69 1.82
N ASN A 73 -6.05 3.97 0.65
CA ASN A 73 -4.70 3.52 0.31
C ASN A 73 -3.63 4.14 1.23
N PHE A 74 -3.77 5.43 1.58
CA PHE A 74 -2.80 6.10 2.45
C PHE A 74 -2.83 5.54 3.87
N TRP A 75 -4.00 5.50 4.50
CA TRP A 75 -4.12 5.08 5.89
C TRP A 75 -3.86 3.57 6.07
N SER A 76 -4.19 2.74 5.08
CA SER A 76 -3.77 1.33 5.10
C SER A 76 -2.25 1.17 5.02
N ALA A 77 -1.57 1.99 4.20
CA ALA A 77 -0.11 1.93 4.07
C ALA A 77 0.57 2.41 5.36
N GLN A 78 0.08 3.52 5.93
CA GLN A 78 0.60 4.03 7.20
C GLN A 78 0.41 3.04 8.37
N ALA A 79 -0.68 2.28 8.39
CA ALA A 79 -0.88 1.22 9.37
C ALA A 79 0.13 0.07 9.18
N VAL A 80 0.38 -0.36 7.94
CA VAL A 80 1.37 -1.39 7.60
C VAL A 80 2.79 -0.95 7.97
N GLU A 81 3.17 0.28 7.61
CA GLU A 81 4.46 0.87 8.00
C GLU A 81 4.64 0.86 9.51
N LYS A 82 3.61 1.28 10.26
CA LYS A 82 3.64 1.23 11.73
C LYS A 82 3.79 -0.20 12.27
N ILE A 83 3.16 -1.19 11.63
CA ILE A 83 3.35 -2.59 11.99
C ILE A 83 4.83 -2.97 11.86
N PHE A 84 5.45 -2.72 10.70
CA PHE A 84 6.88 -3.00 10.50
C PHE A 84 7.74 -2.30 11.56
N CYS A 85 7.56 -1.00 11.74
CA CYS A 85 8.32 -0.19 12.69
C CYS A 85 8.09 -0.57 14.17
N SER A 86 7.08 -1.41 14.47
CA SER A 86 6.85 -1.95 15.82
C SER A 86 7.67 -3.22 16.12
N LEU A 87 8.29 -3.82 15.11
CA LEU A 87 9.04 -5.06 15.24
C LEU A 87 10.48 -4.78 15.71
N PRO A 88 11.07 -5.67 16.53
CA PRO A 88 12.33 -5.37 17.22
C PRO A 88 13.54 -5.20 16.30
N ASN A 89 13.56 -5.82 15.13
CA ASN A 89 14.65 -5.74 14.15
C ASN A 89 14.44 -4.69 13.06
N VAL A 90 13.36 -3.91 13.14
CA VAL A 90 13.03 -2.87 12.17
C VAL A 90 13.36 -1.50 12.76
N LYS A 91 14.12 -0.71 12.00
CA LYS A 91 14.45 0.68 12.36
C LYS A 91 13.69 1.62 11.43
N PRO A 92 12.86 2.53 11.96
CA PRO A 92 12.21 3.57 11.16
C PRO A 92 13.23 4.40 10.38
N ALA A 93 12.82 4.97 9.24
CA ALA A 93 13.66 5.91 8.51
C ALA A 93 14.06 7.11 9.39
N LEU A 94 15.33 7.53 9.28
CA LEU A 94 15.89 8.64 10.07
C LEU A 94 15.40 10.02 9.59
N ASP A 95 15.06 10.13 8.30
CA ASP A 95 14.55 11.36 7.69
C ASP A 95 13.17 11.10 7.07
N GLU A 96 12.12 11.61 7.71
CA GLU A 96 10.74 11.55 7.20
C GLU A 96 10.58 12.25 5.83
N LYS A 97 11.57 13.02 5.37
CA LYS A 97 11.58 13.65 4.04
C LYS A 97 12.12 12.74 2.94
N ASP A 98 12.84 11.67 3.26
CA ASP A 98 13.21 10.65 2.26
C ASP A 98 12.00 9.76 1.98
N ARG A 99 11.21 10.18 0.99
CA ARG A 99 9.96 9.49 0.59
C ARG A 99 10.18 8.12 -0.05
N LEU A 100 11.42 7.64 -0.15
CA LEU A 100 11.78 6.39 -0.83
C LEU A 100 12.21 5.29 0.15
N VAL A 101 12.27 5.60 1.45
CA VAL A 101 12.64 4.67 2.51
C VAL A 101 11.67 4.83 3.66
N ASP A 102 10.92 3.78 3.95
CA ASP A 102 10.01 3.75 5.11
C ASP A 102 10.76 3.28 6.37
N PHE A 103 11.58 2.23 6.21
CA PHE A 103 12.31 1.60 7.30
C PHE A 103 13.54 0.83 6.80
N SER A 104 14.35 0.35 7.73
CA SER A 104 15.42 -0.60 7.47
C SER A 104 15.30 -1.85 8.34
N ILE A 105 15.70 -2.98 7.78
CA ILE A 105 15.71 -4.29 8.43
C ILE A 105 17.11 -4.88 8.22
N ASP A 106 17.81 -5.20 9.32
CA ASP A 106 19.16 -5.77 9.29
C ASP A 106 20.14 -5.02 8.37
N GLY A 107 20.04 -3.68 8.33
CA GLY A 107 20.90 -2.80 7.55
C GLY A 107 20.48 -2.57 6.09
N VAL A 108 19.40 -3.21 5.61
CA VAL A 108 18.83 -2.97 4.28
C VAL A 108 17.63 -2.05 4.38
N THR A 109 17.58 -0.99 3.58
CA THR A 109 16.45 -0.04 3.51
C THR A 109 15.37 -0.53 2.56
N PHE A 110 14.10 -0.25 2.89
CA PHE A 110 12.93 -0.64 2.10
C PHE A 110 11.85 0.45 2.08
N ASP A 111 11.15 0.52 0.95
CA ASP A 111 9.77 1.05 0.83
C ASP A 111 8.82 -0.16 0.86
N HIS A 112 7.75 -0.10 1.64
CA HIS A 112 6.73 -1.15 1.59
C HIS A 112 5.67 -0.82 0.54
N LYS A 113 5.13 -1.86 -0.09
CA LYS A 113 4.04 -1.66 -1.04
C LYS A 113 2.96 -2.71 -0.91
N THR A 114 1.83 -2.30 -0.36
CA THR A 114 0.62 -3.12 -0.37
C THR A 114 -0.06 -3.05 -1.73
N SER A 115 -0.08 -4.18 -2.45
CA SER A 115 -0.70 -4.34 -3.76
C SER A 115 -1.78 -5.40 -3.72
N ILE A 116 -2.88 -5.18 -4.44
CA ILE A 116 -3.78 -6.30 -4.76
C ILE A 116 -3.09 -7.23 -5.77
N PHE A 117 -3.46 -8.50 -5.77
CA PHE A 117 -3.01 -9.43 -6.79
C PHE A 117 -3.44 -8.90 -8.18
N PRO A 118 -2.49 -8.73 -9.11
CA PRO A 118 -2.77 -8.08 -10.38
C PRO A 118 -3.62 -8.96 -11.31
N LYS A 119 -4.81 -8.46 -11.69
CA LYS A 119 -5.72 -9.12 -12.64
C LYS A 119 -5.08 -9.48 -13.99
N ASN A 120 -4.10 -8.68 -14.44
CA ASN A 120 -3.45 -8.85 -15.74
C ASN A 120 -2.06 -9.51 -15.64
N PHE A 121 -1.74 -10.11 -14.48
CA PHE A 121 -0.57 -10.98 -14.40
C PHE A 121 -0.92 -12.34 -15.02
N PRO A 122 -0.04 -12.92 -15.85
CA PRO A 122 -0.41 -14.03 -16.72
C PRO A 122 -0.64 -15.36 -15.99
N TYR A 123 -0.27 -15.47 -14.71
CA TYR A 123 -0.38 -16.71 -13.95
C TYR A 123 -1.45 -16.59 -12.86
N PRO A 124 -2.22 -17.66 -12.59
CA PRO A 124 -3.11 -17.73 -11.44
C PRO A 124 -2.31 -17.76 -10.13
N ILE A 125 -2.98 -17.48 -9.00
CA ILE A 125 -2.34 -17.32 -7.69
C ILE A 125 -1.46 -18.51 -7.28
N ASN A 126 -1.91 -19.74 -7.51
CA ASN A 126 -1.20 -20.98 -7.18
C ASN A 126 0.12 -21.14 -7.94
N GLU A 127 0.19 -20.62 -9.17
CA GLU A 127 1.42 -20.60 -9.97
C GLU A 127 2.27 -19.37 -9.65
N ALA A 128 1.64 -18.22 -9.41
CA ALA A 128 2.30 -16.95 -9.14
C ALA A 128 3.20 -17.00 -7.90
N ILE A 129 2.82 -17.76 -6.87
CA ILE A 129 3.65 -17.98 -5.66
C ILE A 129 5.01 -18.58 -6.03
N ASN A 130 5.02 -19.56 -6.94
CA ASN A 130 6.26 -20.20 -7.42
C ASN A 130 7.00 -19.34 -8.47
N LYS A 131 6.38 -18.26 -8.93
CA LYS A 131 6.91 -17.29 -9.92
C LYS A 131 7.00 -15.89 -9.32
N THR A 132 7.38 -15.82 -8.04
CA THR A 132 7.43 -14.58 -7.27
C THR A 132 8.36 -13.53 -7.92
N ASP A 133 9.46 -13.96 -8.55
CA ASP A 133 10.38 -13.06 -9.26
C ASP A 133 9.74 -12.43 -10.51
N GLU A 134 8.98 -13.21 -11.30
CA GLU A 134 8.21 -12.71 -12.44
C GLU A 134 7.14 -11.71 -11.99
N LEU A 135 6.47 -11.99 -10.87
CA LEU A 135 5.48 -11.08 -10.28
C LEU A 135 6.13 -9.76 -9.85
N ILE A 136 7.26 -9.80 -9.14
CA ILE A 136 7.95 -8.58 -8.71
C ILE A 136 8.35 -7.72 -9.91
N ARG A 137 8.92 -8.34 -10.96
CA ARG A 137 9.25 -7.63 -12.22
C ARG A 137 8.01 -6.99 -12.83
N TRP A 138 6.88 -7.72 -12.84
CA TRP A 138 5.61 -7.19 -13.31
C TRP A 138 5.14 -6.00 -12.48
N LEU A 139 5.22 -6.06 -11.14
CA LEU A 139 4.82 -4.98 -10.24
C LEU A 139 5.67 -3.72 -10.44
N TYR A 140 6.99 -3.85 -10.57
CA TYR A 140 7.87 -2.71 -10.88
C TYR A 140 7.59 -2.12 -12.27
N LYS A 141 7.27 -2.95 -13.27
CA LYS A 141 6.95 -2.49 -14.62
C LYS A 141 5.61 -1.74 -14.67
N ASN A 142 4.60 -2.23 -13.94
CA ASN A 142 3.21 -1.75 -14.01
C ASN A 142 2.82 -0.79 -12.87
N GLN A 143 3.77 -0.30 -12.08
CA GLN A 143 3.51 0.74 -11.07
C GLN A 143 3.15 2.10 -11.71
N SER A 144 2.75 3.07 -10.89
CA SER A 144 2.55 4.45 -11.34
C SER A 144 3.81 4.96 -12.05
N GLN A 145 3.66 5.49 -13.26
CA GLN A 145 4.77 5.93 -14.11
C GLN A 145 5.17 7.40 -13.90
N GLN A 146 4.46 8.12 -13.03
CA GLN A 146 4.69 9.55 -12.76
C GLN A 146 5.66 9.72 -11.57
N GLN A 147 5.57 10.83 -10.83
CA GLN A 147 6.47 11.18 -9.71
C GLN A 147 6.60 10.12 -8.60
N ARG A 148 5.72 9.10 -8.58
CA ARG A 148 5.76 7.98 -7.63
C ARG A 148 6.54 6.76 -8.14
N LYS A 149 7.16 6.84 -9.34
CA LYS A 149 7.97 5.76 -9.89
C LYS A 149 9.36 5.78 -9.25
N HIS A 150 9.71 4.67 -8.60
CA HIS A 150 11.09 4.37 -8.22
C HIS A 150 11.34 2.87 -8.30
N LEU A 151 12.63 2.51 -8.38
CA LEU A 151 13.12 1.14 -8.51
C LEU A 151 13.97 0.74 -7.30
N LYS A 152 13.81 1.45 -6.18
CA LYS A 152 14.45 1.13 -4.89
C LYS A 152 13.88 -0.16 -4.30
N ASN A 153 14.56 -0.67 -3.29
CA ASN A 153 14.21 -1.90 -2.62
C ASN A 153 12.77 -1.86 -2.10
N ARG A 154 12.02 -2.94 -2.30
CA ARG A 154 10.63 -3.03 -1.82
C ARG A 154 10.29 -4.36 -1.19
N LEU A 155 9.57 -4.30 -0.08
CA LEU A 155 8.78 -5.43 0.40
C LEU A 155 7.35 -5.24 -0.10
N PHE A 156 6.90 -6.11 -0.99
CA PHE A 156 5.53 -6.11 -1.47
C PHE A 156 4.66 -6.93 -0.52
N ILE A 157 3.49 -6.41 -0.16
CA ILE A 157 2.43 -7.21 0.45
C ILE A 157 1.38 -7.45 -0.62
N VAL A 158 1.28 -8.68 -1.09
CA VAL A 158 0.38 -9.04 -2.19
C VAL A 158 -0.90 -9.64 -1.61
N LEU A 159 -1.99 -8.91 -1.76
CA LEU A 159 -3.32 -9.26 -1.25
C LEU A 159 -4.08 -10.08 -2.27
N TYR A 160 -4.52 -11.27 -1.87
CA TYR A 160 -5.43 -12.11 -2.66
C TYR A 160 -6.60 -12.55 -1.79
N SER A 161 -7.79 -12.44 -2.35
CA SER A 161 -9.06 -12.88 -1.76
C SER A 161 -9.77 -13.78 -2.77
N SER A 162 -10.22 -14.95 -2.36
CA SER A 162 -10.94 -15.90 -3.22
C SER A 162 -12.23 -15.35 -3.84
N ASP A 163 -12.84 -14.32 -3.24
CA ASP A 163 -14.03 -13.61 -3.74
C ASP A 163 -13.72 -12.45 -4.72
N GLU A 164 -12.47 -12.33 -5.16
CA GLU A 164 -11.94 -11.25 -6.01
C GLU A 164 -11.99 -9.83 -5.38
N GLU A 165 -12.46 -9.69 -4.14
CA GLU A 165 -12.51 -8.40 -3.43
C GLU A 165 -11.19 -8.09 -2.69
N HIS A 166 -10.06 -8.35 -3.37
CA HIS A 166 -8.71 -8.23 -2.81
C HIS A 166 -8.43 -6.89 -2.11
N TRP A 167 -9.04 -5.81 -2.61
CA TRP A 167 -8.85 -4.47 -2.06
C TRP A 167 -9.36 -4.34 -0.63
N LYS A 168 -10.39 -5.09 -0.23
CA LYS A 168 -10.97 -5.04 1.13
C LYS A 168 -9.98 -5.52 2.19
N LEU A 169 -9.07 -6.42 1.81
CA LEU A 169 -8.04 -6.96 2.72
C LEU A 169 -7.08 -5.88 3.23
N LYS A 170 -6.99 -4.71 2.58
CA LYS A 170 -6.23 -3.55 3.11
C LYS A 170 -6.78 -3.01 4.42
N ALA A 171 -8.05 -3.30 4.75
CA ALA A 171 -8.66 -2.92 6.00
C ALA A 171 -8.41 -3.93 7.13
N GLU A 172 -7.94 -5.14 6.83
CA GLU A 172 -7.73 -6.21 7.82
C GLU A 172 -6.36 -6.05 8.51
N ILE A 173 -6.13 -4.91 9.17
CA ILE A 173 -4.82 -4.51 9.72
C ILE A 173 -4.29 -5.53 10.75
N SER A 174 -5.13 -6.01 11.66
CA SER A 174 -4.72 -7.03 12.64
C SER A 174 -4.27 -8.32 11.96
N TRP A 175 -4.97 -8.75 10.91
CA TRP A 175 -4.57 -9.92 10.13
C TRP A 175 -3.30 -9.68 9.31
N LEU A 176 -3.14 -8.50 8.70
CA LEU A 176 -1.91 -8.12 8.02
C LEU A 176 -0.71 -8.12 8.98
N LYS A 177 -0.92 -7.68 10.23
CA LYS A 177 0.08 -7.75 11.29
C LYS A 177 0.56 -9.18 11.52
N GLU A 178 -0.35 -10.14 11.66
CA GLU A 178 0.03 -11.56 11.79
C GLU A 178 0.83 -12.07 10.59
N ARG A 179 0.47 -11.68 9.36
CA ARG A 179 1.19 -12.08 8.14
C ARG A 179 2.60 -11.50 8.09
N ILE A 180 2.74 -10.22 8.44
CA ILE A 180 4.03 -9.53 8.49
C ILE A 180 4.89 -10.15 9.60
N GLU A 181 4.36 -10.33 10.80
CA GLU A 181 5.08 -10.97 11.92
C GLU A 181 5.58 -12.36 11.54
N LYS A 182 4.73 -13.18 10.91
CA LYS A 182 5.11 -14.51 10.45
C LYS A 182 6.25 -14.48 9.42
N TYR A 183 6.19 -13.57 8.45
CA TYR A 183 7.27 -13.37 7.49
C TYR A 183 8.57 -12.97 8.20
N MET A 184 8.46 -12.08 9.19
CA MET A 184 9.59 -11.52 9.91
C MET A 184 10.30 -12.51 10.84
N VAL A 185 9.65 -13.58 11.30
CA VAL A 185 10.30 -14.68 12.05
C VAL A 185 11.42 -15.35 11.24
N GLY A 186 11.24 -15.49 9.93
CA GLY A 186 12.21 -16.13 9.03
C GLY A 186 12.98 -15.15 8.16
N PHE A 187 12.87 -13.84 8.41
CA PHE A 187 13.49 -12.84 7.54
C PHE A 187 15.01 -12.97 7.54
N ASN A 188 15.59 -13.01 6.35
CA ASN A 188 17.02 -12.95 6.15
C ASN A 188 17.32 -12.20 4.84
N PRO A 189 18.11 -11.11 4.88
CA PRO A 189 18.37 -10.31 3.69
C PRO A 189 19.08 -11.07 2.56
N HIS A 190 19.73 -12.21 2.85
CA HIS A 190 20.38 -13.04 1.84
C HIS A 190 19.39 -13.81 0.96
N PHE A 191 18.15 -14.01 1.40
CA PHE A 191 17.10 -14.68 0.63
C PHE A 191 16.26 -13.73 -0.22
N LEU A 192 16.52 -12.42 -0.14
CA LEU A 192 15.85 -11.43 -0.98
C LEU A 192 16.20 -11.64 -2.46
N LEU A 193 15.21 -11.46 -3.31
CA LEU A 193 15.40 -11.53 -4.75
C LEU A 193 16.14 -10.28 -5.23
N LYS A 194 17.13 -10.50 -6.09
CA LYS A 194 17.99 -9.44 -6.66
C LYS A 194 17.58 -9.14 -8.10
N PHE A 195 17.36 -7.88 -8.40
CA PHE A 195 16.95 -7.41 -9.73
C PHE A 195 17.89 -6.32 -10.24
N SER A 196 18.32 -6.40 -11.49
CA SER A 196 19.02 -5.32 -12.19
C SER A 196 18.01 -4.44 -12.92
N LEU A 197 17.32 -3.57 -12.17
CA LEU A 197 16.31 -2.66 -12.73
C LEU A 197 16.90 -1.32 -13.19
N GLU A 198 18.03 -0.92 -12.60
CA GLU A 198 18.81 0.27 -12.95
C GLU A 198 20.23 -0.16 -13.33
N LYS A 199 20.91 0.65 -14.14
CA LYS A 199 22.30 0.38 -14.53
C LYS A 199 23.20 0.45 -13.29
N ASP A 200 24.09 -0.53 -13.13
CA ASP A 200 25.12 -0.57 -12.09
C ASP A 200 24.58 -0.60 -10.64
N GLN A 201 23.30 -0.93 -10.43
CA GLN A 201 22.68 -1.09 -9.11
C GLN A 201 21.77 -2.32 -9.06
N TYR A 202 21.75 -3.00 -7.91
CA TYR A 202 20.78 -4.06 -7.64
C TYR A 202 19.64 -3.53 -6.76
N THR A 203 18.42 -3.89 -7.15
CA THR A 203 17.21 -3.73 -6.35
C THR A 203 16.94 -5.04 -5.61
N LEU A 204 16.76 -4.95 -4.30
CA LEU A 204 16.32 -6.06 -3.46
C LEU A 204 14.81 -6.01 -3.26
N ALA A 205 14.13 -7.12 -3.47
CA ALA A 205 12.71 -7.19 -3.20
C ALA A 205 12.26 -8.59 -2.80
N ASP A 206 11.09 -8.64 -2.18
CA ASP A 206 10.40 -9.87 -1.83
C ASP A 206 8.89 -9.65 -1.70
N VAL A 207 8.12 -10.73 -1.58
CA VAL A 207 6.67 -10.72 -1.44
C VAL A 207 6.23 -11.39 -0.14
N ILE A 208 5.49 -10.65 0.68
CA ILE A 208 4.65 -11.17 1.74
C ILE A 208 3.29 -11.52 1.14
N TRP A 209 3.05 -12.82 0.96
CA TRP A 209 1.78 -13.32 0.43
C TRP A 209 0.69 -13.28 1.50
N ALA A 210 -0.32 -12.45 1.28
CA ALA A 210 -1.48 -12.28 2.15
C ALA A 210 -2.72 -12.79 1.42
N ILE A 211 -2.98 -14.09 1.57
CA ILE A 211 -4.00 -14.85 0.85
C ILE A 211 -5.14 -15.22 1.81
N ARG A 212 -6.38 -14.97 1.39
CA ARG A 212 -7.62 -15.30 2.13
C ARG A 212 -8.68 -15.94 1.23
#